data_AF-A0A7V5VBZ8-F1
#
_entry.id   AF-A0A7V5VBZ8-F1
#
_cell.length_a   1.000
_cell.length_b   1.000
_cell.length_c   1.000
_cell.angle_alpha   90.00
_cell.angle_beta   90.00
_cell.angle_gamma   90.00
#
_symmetry.space_group_name_H-M   'P 1'
#
loop_
_entity.id
_entity.type
_entity.pdbx_description
1 polymer ?
#
loop_
_entity_poly.entity_id
_entity_poly.type
_entity_poly.pdbx_seq_one_letter_code
_entity_poly.pdbx_strand_id
1 'polypeptide(L)'
;SGKVNDSDLASISTLTAANFAATREIAKTLGEDEGFQFLFLEGKERNMYFGNIGFDYLLTIVFSKSVALGMLRIYANRAVKQLAKILQRAHEKEKASETIIDDEFTALLNNAIDASFGKSH
;
A
#
# COMPACT_ATOMS: atom_id res chain seq x y z
N SER A 1 -19.66 -20.73 4.65
CA SER A 1 -18.74 -19.68 4.17
C SER A 1 -18.77 -18.55 5.19
N GLY A 2 -17.66 -18.28 5.89
CA GLY A 2 -17.64 -17.28 6.97
C GLY A 2 -17.67 -15.88 6.38
N LYS A 3 -18.73 -15.11 6.67
CA LYS A 3 -18.75 -13.67 6.39
C LYS A 3 -17.86 -12.97 7.41
N VAL A 4 -16.80 -12.34 6.94
CA VAL A 4 -16.06 -11.32 7.69
C VAL A 4 -16.93 -10.07 7.66
N ASN A 5 -17.25 -9.49 8.81
CA ASN A 5 -18.00 -8.23 8.85
C ASN A 5 -17.04 -7.04 8.66
N ASP A 6 -17.57 -5.85 8.36
CA ASP A 6 -16.73 -4.69 8.02
C ASP A 6 -15.83 -4.24 9.18
N SER A 7 -16.28 -4.40 10.44
CA SER A 7 -15.46 -4.11 11.62
C SER A 7 -14.27 -5.06 11.77
N ASP A 8 -14.45 -6.34 11.46
CA ASP A 8 -13.38 -7.33 11.46
C ASP A 8 -12.37 -7.00 10.35
N LEU A 9 -12.85 -6.60 9.17
CA LEU A 9 -11.99 -6.22 8.05
C LEU A 9 -11.16 -4.97 8.35
N ALA A 10 -11.76 -3.94 8.96
CA ALA A 10 -11.04 -2.73 9.38
C ALA A 10 -9.97 -3.04 10.44
N SER A 11 -10.31 -3.89 11.42
CA SER A 11 -9.38 -4.34 12.46
C SER A 11 -8.21 -5.12 11.86
N ILE A 12 -8.49 -6.09 10.98
CA ILE A 12 -7.46 -6.87 10.28
C ILE A 12 -6.57 -5.96 9.44
N SER A 13 -7.14 -4.99 8.72
CA SER A 13 -6.38 -4.05 7.89
C SER A 13 -5.44 -3.19 8.73
N THR A 14 -5.93 -2.66 9.87
CA THR A 14 -5.13 -1.85 10.79
C THR A 14 -3.96 -2.64 11.37
N LEU A 15 -4.23 -3.86 11.86
CA LEU A 15 -3.20 -4.76 12.39
C LEU A 15 -2.19 -5.15 11.32
N THR A 16 -2.66 -5.37 10.09
CA THR A 16 -1.81 -5.72 8.95
C THR A 16 -0.87 -4.58 8.58
N ALA A 17 -1.36 -3.34 8.53
CA ALA A 17 -0.54 -2.17 8.25
C ALA A 17 0.55 -1.97 9.33
N ALA A 18 0.18 -2.12 10.60
CA ALA A 18 1.13 -2.05 11.71
C ALA A 18 2.20 -3.16 11.61
N ASN A 19 1.78 -4.39 11.31
CA ASN A 19 2.71 -5.51 11.10
C ASN A 19 3.64 -5.26 9.90
N PHE A 20 3.13 -4.70 8.80
CA PHE A 20 3.93 -4.36 7.62
C PHE A 20 5.04 -3.36 7.97
N ALA A 21 4.70 -2.27 8.67
CA ALA A 21 5.69 -1.28 9.13
C ALA A 21 6.76 -1.92 10.04
N ALA A 22 6.35 -2.72 11.02
CA ALA A 22 7.29 -3.42 11.91
C ALA A 22 8.22 -4.37 11.15
N THR A 23 7.68 -5.15 10.21
CA THR A 23 8.47 -6.12 9.44
C THR A 23 9.42 -5.46 8.44
N ARG A 24 9.10 -4.25 7.97
CA ARG A 24 10.03 -3.42 7.18
C ARG A 24 11.23 -2.97 8.01
N GLU A 25 11.03 -2.58 9.26
CA GLU A 25 12.13 -2.24 10.16
C GLU A 25 13.00 -3.46 10.50
N ILE A 26 12.39 -4.63 10.66
CA ILE A 26 13.13 -5.90 10.79
C ILE A 26 13.98 -6.15 9.55
N ALA A 27 13.41 -6.01 8.36
CA ALA A 27 14.13 -6.21 7.10
C ALA A 27 15.34 -5.28 6.98
N LYS A 28 15.16 -3.97 7.23
CA LYS A 28 16.27 -3.00 7.28
C LYS A 28 17.36 -3.40 8.27
N THR A 29 16.96 -3.84 9.47
CA THR A 29 17.91 -4.28 10.51
C THR A 29 18.75 -5.47 10.06
N LEU A 30 18.20 -6.33 9.19
CA LEU A 30 18.88 -7.49 8.63
C LEU A 30 19.63 -7.19 7.31
N GLY A 31 19.61 -5.95 6.83
CA GLY A 31 20.21 -5.56 5.54
C GLY A 31 19.37 -5.94 4.31
N GLU A 32 18.09 -6.27 4.51
CA GLU A 32 17.13 -6.53 3.43
C GLU A 32 16.46 -5.20 3.03
N ASP A 33 17.20 -4.38 2.27
CA ASP A 33 16.79 -3.01 1.90
C ASP A 33 15.47 -2.95 1.10
N GLU A 34 15.20 -3.99 0.31
CA GLU A 34 13.97 -4.11 -0.48
C GLU A 34 12.77 -4.61 0.35
N GLY A 35 13.00 -5.05 1.60
CA GLY A 35 11.99 -5.64 2.46
C GLY A 35 11.66 -7.10 2.11
N PHE A 36 10.88 -7.76 2.96
CA PHE A 36 10.40 -9.10 2.67
C PHE A 36 9.39 -9.10 1.50
N GLN A 37 9.59 -9.99 0.53
CA GLN A 37 8.66 -10.16 -0.59
C GLN A 37 7.28 -10.66 -0.15
N PHE A 38 7.25 -11.51 0.89
CA PHE A 38 6.02 -11.99 1.47
C PHE A 38 6.18 -12.38 2.94
N LEU A 39 5.06 -12.42 3.66
CA LEU A 39 4.94 -13.00 4.99
C LEU A 39 3.88 -14.09 5.00
N PHE A 40 4.09 -15.11 5.81
CA PHE A 40 3.16 -16.22 5.98
C PHE A 40 2.95 -16.49 7.48
N LEU A 41 1.69 -16.42 7.91
CA LEU A 41 1.29 -16.77 9.27
C LEU A 41 0.48 -18.07 9.22
N GLU A 42 0.99 -19.10 9.87
CA GLU A 42 0.29 -20.37 10.00
C GLU A 42 -0.64 -20.34 11.21
N GLY A 43 -1.90 -20.72 11.00
CA GLY A 43 -2.86 -20.92 12.07
C GLY A 43 -3.31 -22.38 12.18
N LYS A 44 -4.24 -22.61 13.12
CA LYS A 44 -4.86 -23.93 13.29
C LYS A 44 -5.84 -24.24 12.15
N GLU A 45 -6.73 -23.31 11.86
CA GLU A 45 -7.79 -23.49 10.85
C GLU A 45 -7.52 -22.71 9.55
N ARG A 46 -6.87 -21.56 9.68
CA ARG A 46 -6.62 -20.63 8.59
C ARG A 46 -5.19 -20.15 8.62
N ASN A 47 -4.66 -19.92 7.44
CA ASN A 47 -3.38 -19.27 7.25
C ASN A 47 -3.60 -17.87 6.66
N MET A 48 -2.61 -17.00 6.86
CA MET A 48 -2.57 -15.68 6.23
C MET A 48 -1.31 -15.56 5.38
N TYR A 49 -1.47 -15.02 4.18
CA TYR A 49 -0.39 -14.67 3.28
C TYR A 49 -0.44 -13.17 3.02
N PHE A 50 0.71 -12.51 3.14
CA PHE A 50 0.90 -11.11 2.84
C PHE A 50 1.92 -11.00 1.70
N GLY A 51 1.53 -10.42 0.57
CA GLY A 51 2.44 -10.17 -0.55
C GLY A 51 2.70 -8.67 -0.70
N ASN A 52 3.97 -8.27 -0.76
CA ASN A 52 4.33 -6.89 -1.05
C ASN A 52 4.04 -6.58 -2.53
N ILE A 53 3.23 -5.54 -2.78
CA ILE A 53 2.93 -5.09 -4.16
C ILE A 53 3.88 -3.96 -4.58
N GLY A 54 4.45 -3.22 -3.62
CA GLY A 54 5.11 -1.93 -3.83
C GLY A 54 4.14 -0.76 -3.67
N PHE A 55 4.66 0.48 -3.77
CA PHE A 55 3.90 1.72 -3.63
C PHE A 55 3.11 1.82 -2.29
N ASP A 56 3.66 1.26 -1.21
CA ASP A 56 3.00 1.16 0.10
C ASP A 56 1.69 0.32 0.12
N TYR A 57 1.51 -0.60 -0.84
CA TYR A 57 0.39 -1.55 -0.87
C TYR A 57 0.80 -2.98 -0.54
N LEU A 58 -0.11 -3.68 0.16
CA LEU A 58 0.04 -5.07 0.56
C LEU A 58 -1.18 -5.91 0.15
N LEU A 59 -0.94 -7.04 -0.52
CA LEU A 59 -1.98 -8.03 -0.78
C LEU A 59 -2.11 -8.96 0.43
N THR A 60 -3.28 -8.98 1.07
CA THR A 60 -3.56 -9.90 2.19
C THR A 60 -4.55 -10.97 1.76
N ILE A 61 -4.19 -12.24 1.99
CA ILE A 61 -5.04 -13.40 1.68
C ILE A 61 -5.21 -14.25 2.92
N VAL A 62 -6.46 -14.43 3.36
CA VAL A 62 -6.83 -15.37 4.41
C VAL A 62 -7.42 -16.62 3.76
N PHE A 63 -6.88 -17.80 4.07
CA PHE A 63 -7.25 -19.02 3.38
C PHE A 63 -7.26 -20.24 4.31
N SER A 64 -8.02 -21.27 3.93
CA SER A 64 -8.10 -22.54 4.67
C SER A 64 -6.75 -23.25 4.70
N LYS A 65 -6.42 -23.89 5.83
CA LYS A 65 -5.19 -24.70 5.95
C LYS A 65 -5.07 -25.83 4.93
N SER A 66 -6.19 -26.26 4.36
CA SER A 66 -6.23 -27.26 3.28
C SER A 66 -5.67 -26.78 1.93
N VAL A 67 -5.52 -25.47 1.72
CA VAL A 67 -4.94 -24.94 0.47
C VAL A 67 -3.42 -25.04 0.53
N ALA A 68 -2.84 -25.70 -0.46
CA ALA A 68 -1.38 -25.81 -0.57
C ALA A 68 -0.74 -24.43 -0.80
N LEU A 69 0.24 -24.09 0.05
CA LEU A 69 0.95 -22.81 -0.01
C LEU A 69 1.62 -22.56 -1.36
N GLY A 70 2.18 -23.61 -1.99
CA GLY A 70 2.80 -23.51 -3.31
C GLY A 70 1.81 -23.03 -4.39
N MET A 71 0.61 -23.59 -4.41
CA MET A 71 -0.45 -23.15 -5.33
C MET A 71 -0.85 -21.70 -5.05
N LEU A 72 -1.08 -21.37 -3.77
CA LEU A 72 -1.42 -20.00 -3.39
C LEU A 72 -0.37 -19.01 -3.87
N ARG A 73 0.92 -19.30 -3.67
CA ARG A 73 2.02 -18.42 -4.10
C ARG A 73 2.03 -18.19 -5.61
N ILE A 74 1.69 -19.18 -6.42
CA ILE A 74 1.60 -19.00 -7.88
C ILE A 74 0.53 -17.95 -8.22
N TYR A 75 -0.66 -18.08 -7.65
CA TYR A 75 -1.77 -17.15 -7.91
C TYR A 75 -1.53 -15.77 -7.29
N ALA A 76 -1.02 -15.72 -6.04
CA ALA A 76 -0.70 -14.48 -5.36
C ALA A 76 0.37 -13.68 -6.12
N ASN A 77 1.44 -14.33 -6.59
CA ASN A 77 2.46 -13.66 -7.41
C ASN A 77 1.91 -13.12 -8.73
N ARG A 78 0.96 -13.82 -9.36
CA ARG A 78 0.28 -13.30 -10.56
C ARG A 78 -0.56 -12.06 -10.23
N ALA A 79 -1.32 -12.12 -9.13
CA ALA A 79 -2.13 -11.00 -8.67
C ALA A 79 -1.26 -9.78 -8.32
N VAL A 80 -0.18 -9.96 -7.55
CA VAL A 80 0.78 -8.91 -7.21
C VAL A 80 1.33 -8.23 -8.47
N LYS A 81 1.78 -9.00 -9.47
CA LYS A 81 2.30 -8.43 -10.73
C LYS A 81 1.24 -7.65 -11.52
N GLN A 82 -0.01 -8.08 -11.50
CA GLN A 82 -1.09 -7.37 -12.18
C GLN A 82 -1.48 -6.09 -11.43
N LEU A 83 -1.61 -6.17 -10.10
CA LEU A 83 -1.92 -5.02 -9.25
C LEU A 83 -0.82 -3.97 -9.29
N ALA A 84 0.45 -4.37 -9.25
CA ALA A 84 1.59 -3.45 -9.35
C ALA A 84 1.50 -2.60 -10.64
N LYS A 85 1.15 -3.20 -11.78
CA LYS A 85 0.97 -2.47 -13.05
C LYS A 85 -0.19 -1.48 -13.01
N ILE A 86 -1.28 -1.83 -12.32
CA ILE A 86 -2.45 -0.95 -12.20
C ILE A 86 -2.12 0.22 -11.27
N LEU A 87 -1.53 -0.07 -10.11
CA LEU A 87 -1.16 0.93 -9.11
C LEU A 87 -0.08 1.87 -9.64
N GLN A 88 0.89 1.37 -10.40
CA GLN A 88 1.89 2.21 -11.06
C GLN A 88 1.23 3.25 -11.97
N ARG A 89 0.28 2.83 -12.83
CA ARG A 89 -0.45 3.77 -13.71
C ARG A 89 -1.30 4.77 -12.93
N ALA A 90 -1.89 4.34 -11.82
CA ALA A 90 -2.66 5.23 -10.96
C ALA A 90 -1.75 6.29 -10.32
N HIS A 91 -0.60 5.87 -9.79
CA HIS A 91 0.40 6.75 -9.19
C HIS A 91 1.01 7.74 -10.19
N GLU A 92 1.28 7.30 -11.43
CA GLU A 92 1.75 8.18 -12.51
C GLU A 92 0.72 9.26 -12.87
N LYS A 93 -0.57 8.91 -12.88
CA LYS A 93 -1.65 9.89 -13.11
C LYS A 93 -1.81 10.88 -11.97
N GLU A 94 -1.70 10.41 -10.73
CA GLU A 94 -1.78 11.26 -9.54
C GLU A 94 -0.65 12.29 -9.52
N LYS A 95 0.59 11.86 -9.76
CA LYS A 95 1.75 12.77 -9.89
C LYS A 95 1.57 13.79 -11.01
N ALA A 96 1.07 13.38 -12.17
CA ALA A 96 0.81 14.30 -13.27
C ALA A 96 -0.27 15.35 -12.90
N SER A 97 -1.25 14.98 -12.08
CA SER A 97 -2.28 15.90 -11.59
C SER A 97 -1.74 16.86 -10.52
N GLU A 98 -0.87 16.39 -9.61
CA GLU A 98 -0.23 17.25 -8.60
C GLU A 98 0.61 18.35 -9.25
N THR A 99 1.38 18.02 -10.29
CA THR A 99 2.20 19.03 -11.01
C THR A 99 1.33 20.12 -11.64
N ILE A 100 0.19 19.77 -12.22
CA ILE A 100 -0.73 20.75 -12.83
C ILE A 100 -1.36 21.66 -11.77
N ILE A 101 -1.76 21.08 -10.62
CA ILE A 101 -2.36 21.83 -9.51
C ILE A 101 -1.33 22.78 -8.88
N ASP A 102 -0.08 22.36 -8.69
CA ASP A 102 0.95 23.15 -8.03
C ASP A 102 1.31 24.42 -8.83
N ASP A 103 1.38 24.33 -10.16
CA ASP A 103 1.68 25.47 -11.03
C ASP A 103 0.55 26.53 -11.00
N GLU A 104 -0.72 26.09 -11.12
CA GLU A 104 -1.88 26.98 -11.09
C GLU A 104 -2.12 27.56 -9.69
N PHE A 105 -1.99 26.73 -8.65
CA PHE A 105 -2.13 27.15 -7.26
C PHE A 105 -1.02 28.12 -6.85
N THR A 106 0.23 27.88 -7.25
CA THR A 106 1.36 28.77 -7.00
C THR A 106 1.16 30.13 -7.69
N ALA A 107 0.68 30.14 -8.93
CA ALA A 107 0.36 31.38 -9.63
C ALA A 107 -0.75 32.17 -8.92
N LEU A 108 -1.82 31.50 -8.48
CA LEU A 108 -2.91 32.12 -7.72
C LEU A 108 -2.45 32.62 -6.34
N LEU A 109 -1.61 31.87 -5.65
CA LEU A 109 -1.06 32.22 -4.35
C LEU A 109 -0.14 33.45 -4.44
N ASN A 110 0.76 33.50 -5.43
CA ASN A 110 1.61 34.66 -5.67
C ASN A 110 0.77 35.92 -5.92
N ASN A 111 -0.25 35.82 -6.78
CA ASN A 111 -1.16 36.94 -7.03
C ASN A 111 -1.92 37.38 -5.76
N ALA A 112 -2.35 36.44 -4.92
CA ALA A 112 -3.05 36.74 -3.67
C ALA A 112 -2.13 37.39 -2.62
N ILE A 113 -0.87 36.93 -2.52
CA ILE A 113 0.15 37.53 -1.66
C ILE A 113 0.49 38.95 -2.14
N ASP A 114 0.70 39.15 -3.43
CA ASP A 114 0.97 40.47 -4.01
C ASP A 114 -0.21 41.43 -3.80
N ALA A 115 -1.45 40.96 -3.91
CA ALA A 115 -2.64 41.77 -3.63
C ALA A 115 -2.77 42.15 -2.13
N SER A 116 -2.31 41.28 -1.23
CA SER A 116 -2.44 41.46 0.22
C SER A 116 -1.28 42.26 0.83
N PHE A 117 -0.08 42.16 0.26
CA PHE A 117 1.15 42.75 0.81
C PHE A 117 1.84 43.76 -0.12
N GLY A 118 1.41 43.87 -1.39
CA GLY A 118 2.02 44.76 -2.40
C GLY A 118 1.62 46.23 -2.34
N LYS A 119 0.76 46.64 -1.41
CA LYS A 119 0.47 48.07 -1.15
C LYS A 119 1.21 48.57 0.09
N SER A 120 2.52 48.72 -0.05
CA SER A 120 3.30 49.67 0.75
C SER A 120 4.52 50.11 -0.05
N HIS A 121 4.29 51.01 -1.01
CA HIS A 121 5.05 52.25 -1.21
C HIS A 121 4.23 53.21 -2.07
#